data_AF-A0A7H4NXZ4-F1
#
_entry.id   AF-A0A7H4NXZ4-F1
#
_cell.length_a   1.000
_cell.length_b   1.000
_cell.length_c   1.000
_cell.angle_alpha   90.00
_cell.angle_beta   90.00
_cell.angle_gamma   90.00
#
_symmetry.space_group_name_H-M   'P 1'
#
loop_
_entity.id
_entity.type
_entity.pdbx_description
1 polymer ?
#
loop_
_entity_poly.entity_id
_entity_poly.type
_entity_poly.pdbx_seq_one_letter_code
_entity_poly.pdbx_strand_id
1 'polypeptide(L)'
;MTAQNPTPYYITIISLSRVKGEKITKFPGIMIAPKSSLEFSVTDGGVREFAMMYVNDYGGHPELKYRCEGNTCKALPPSQQG
;
A
#
# COMPACT_ATOMS: atom_id res chain seq x y z
N MET A 1 0.00 1.55 -10.94
CA MET A 1 -0.24 2.33 -9.72
C MET A 1 1.09 2.92 -9.27
N THR A 2 1.07 4.10 -8.64
CA THR A 2 2.30 4.80 -8.23
C THR A 2 2.24 5.03 -6.73
N ALA A 3 3.17 4.45 -5.98
CA ALA A 3 3.34 4.77 -4.56
C ALA A 3 4.24 5.98 -4.41
N GLN A 4 3.84 6.91 -3.55
CA GLN A 4 4.61 8.11 -3.23
C GLN A 4 5.05 8.03 -1.76
N ASN A 5 6.35 8.10 -1.54
CA ASN A 5 6.93 8.10 -0.19
C ASN A 5 7.41 9.52 0.16
N PRO A 6 6.58 10.35 0.81
CA PRO A 6 7.00 11.68 1.25
C PRO A 6 7.87 11.64 2.51
N THR A 7 8.13 10.47 3.11
CA THR A 7 8.87 10.34 4.37
C THR A 7 10.39 10.34 4.15
N PRO A 8 11.20 10.57 5.19
CA PRO A 8 12.65 10.42 5.12
C PRO A 8 13.14 8.97 5.30
N TYR A 9 12.24 7.96 5.30
CA TYR A 9 12.57 6.57 5.56
C TYR A 9 12.33 5.68 4.33
N TYR A 10 13.03 4.55 4.24
CA TYR A 10 12.68 3.50 3.29
C TYR A 10 11.38 2.82 3.74
N ILE A 11 10.48 2.58 2.79
CA ILE A 11 9.22 1.87 3.04
C ILE A 11 9.20 0.61 2.18
N THR A 12 8.98 -0.54 2.82
CA THR A 12 8.83 -1.82 2.12
C THR A 12 7.36 -2.21 2.09
N ILE A 13 6.75 -2.22 0.90
CA ILE A 13 5.40 -2.72 0.65
C ILE A 13 5.49 -4.17 0.17
N ILE A 14 4.74 -5.06 0.80
CA ILE A 14 4.76 -6.51 0.51
C ILE A 14 3.59 -6.91 -0.38
N SER A 15 2.41 -6.35 -0.11
CA SER A 15 1.21 -6.66 -0.85
C SER A 15 0.19 -5.55 -0.79
N LEU A 16 -0.70 -5.57 -1.78
CA LEU A 16 -2.01 -4.96 -1.68
C LEU A 16 -3.04 -6.08 -1.81
N SER A 17 -4.10 -6.01 -1.03
CA SER A 17 -5.20 -6.98 -1.04
C SER A 17 -6.55 -6.26 -1.03
N ARG A 18 -7.57 -6.87 -1.63
CA ARG A 18 -8.95 -6.43 -1.42
C ARG A 18 -9.33 -6.66 0.05
N VAL A 19 -10.37 -5.97 0.51
CA VAL A 19 -10.98 -6.21 1.84
C VAL A 19 -11.38 -7.68 2.05
N LYS A 20 -11.67 -8.42 0.97
CA LYS A 20 -11.98 -9.86 1.01
C LYS A 20 -10.74 -10.79 1.00
N GLY A 21 -9.53 -10.25 1.15
CA GLY A 21 -8.27 -11.00 1.28
C GLY A 21 -7.56 -11.36 -0.04
N GLU A 22 -8.17 -11.12 -1.20
CA GLU A 22 -7.55 -11.41 -2.50
C GLU A 22 -6.39 -10.44 -2.78
N LYS A 23 -5.17 -10.97 -2.98
CA LYS A 23 -3.98 -10.17 -3.34
C LYS A 23 -4.12 -9.60 -4.75
N ILE A 24 -3.87 -8.30 -4.90
CA ILE A 24 -3.94 -7.58 -6.19
C ILE A 24 -2.57 -7.18 -6.75
N THR A 25 -1.49 -7.65 -6.12
CA THR A 25 -0.11 -7.44 -6.60
C THR A 25 0.58 -8.77 -6.91
N LYS A 26 1.56 -8.72 -7.83
CA LYS A 26 2.39 -9.88 -8.20
C LYS A 26 3.86 -9.75 -7.80
N PHE A 27 4.26 -8.65 -7.18
CA PHE A 27 5.63 -8.46 -6.72
C PHE A 27 5.90 -9.22 -5.41
N PRO A 28 7.16 -9.65 -5.17
CA PRO A 28 7.57 -10.31 -3.92
C PRO A 28 7.72 -9.32 -2.75
N GLY A 29 7.91 -8.05 -3.07
CA GLY A 29 8.04 -6.91 -2.16
C GLY A 29 8.70 -5.78 -2.94
N ILE A 30 8.34 -4.53 -2.66
CA ILE A 30 8.96 -3.35 -3.27
C ILE A 30 9.44 -2.43 -2.16
N MET A 31 10.63 -1.87 -2.35
CA MET A 31 11.23 -0.92 -1.42
C MET A 31 11.27 0.46 -2.06
N ILE A 32 10.63 1.44 -1.42
CA ILE A 32 10.49 2.80 -1.93
C ILE A 32 11.45 3.68 -1.16
N ALA A 33 12.34 4.36 -1.87
CA ALA A 33 13.33 5.24 -1.28
C ALA A 33 12.70 6.47 -0.60
N PRO A 34 13.40 7.11 0.36
CA PRO A 34 12.98 8.38 0.92
C PRO A 34 12.69 9.43 -0.15
N LYS A 35 11.62 10.20 0.01
CA LYS A 35 11.25 11.31 -0.88
C LYS A 35 11.12 10.93 -2.36
N SER A 36 10.81 9.67 -2.66
CA SER A 36 10.69 9.17 -4.03
C SER A 36 9.31 8.59 -4.33
N SER A 37 9.10 8.23 -5.60
CA SER A 37 7.93 7.50 -6.05
C SER A 37 8.36 6.24 -6.80
N LEU A 38 7.51 5.21 -6.75
CA LEU A 38 7.76 3.96 -7.44
C LEU A 38 6.47 3.46 -8.11
N GLU A 39 6.57 3.16 -9.40
CA GLU A 39 5.49 2.57 -10.16
C GLU A 39 5.50 1.04 -10.02
N PHE A 40 4.32 0.45 -9.91
CA PHE A 40 4.13 -0.98 -9.89
C PHE A 40 2.77 -1.38 -10.51
N SER A 41 2.70 -2.61 -10.96
CA SER A 41 1.49 -3.17 -11.57
C SER A 41 0.57 -3.79 -10.51
N VAL A 42 -0.73 -3.61 -10.70
CA VAL A 42 -1.79 -4.31 -9.97
C VAL A 42 -2.62 -5.14 -10.95
N THR A 43 -3.27 -6.20 -10.46
CA THR A 43 -4.13 -7.06 -11.28
C THR A 43 -5.50 -6.44 -11.56
N ASP A 44 -5.93 -5.50 -10.73
CA ASP A 44 -7.18 -4.74 -10.89
C ASP A 44 -6.91 -3.24 -10.84
N GLY A 45 -6.99 -2.58 -11.99
CA GLY A 45 -6.86 -1.12 -12.10
C GLY A 45 -8.09 -0.34 -11.62
N GLY A 46 -9.23 -1.02 -11.40
CA GLY A 46 -10.48 -0.43 -10.89
C GLY A 46 -10.61 -0.48 -9.37
N VAL A 47 -9.57 -0.94 -8.65
CA VAL A 47 -9.60 -1.03 -7.19
C VAL A 47 -9.79 0.36 -6.55
N ARG A 48 -10.77 0.47 -5.65
CA ARG A 48 -11.07 1.72 -4.93
C ARG A 48 -10.86 1.63 -3.42
N GLU A 49 -10.77 0.42 -2.89
CA GLU A 49 -10.46 0.14 -1.49
C GLU A 49 -9.55 -1.09 -1.43
N PHE A 50 -8.52 -1.02 -0.60
CA PHE A 50 -7.56 -2.11 -0.44
C PHE A 50 -6.86 -2.02 0.93
N ALA A 51 -6.33 -3.14 1.41
CA ALA A 51 -5.35 -3.17 2.47
C ALA A 51 -3.94 -3.20 1.86
N MET A 52 -3.03 -2.41 2.41
CA MET A 52 -1.61 -2.36 2.07
C MET A 52 -0.83 -2.97 3.23
N MET A 53 -0.09 -4.04 2.95
CA MET A 53 0.80 -4.66 3.92
C MET A 53 2.22 -4.12 3.74
N TYR A 54 2.86 -3.73 4.83
CA TYR A 54 4.24 -3.21 4.82
C TYR A 54 5.08 -3.87 5.92
N VAL A 55 6.40 -3.73 5.82
CA VAL A 55 7.34 -4.19 6.87
C VAL A 55 7.63 -3.04 7.82
N ASN A 56 7.40 -3.23 9.12
CA ASN A 56 7.85 -2.27 10.14
C ASN A 56 9.28 -2.56 10.64
N ASP A 57 9.82 -1.68 11.46
CA ASP A 57 11.15 -1.76 12.07
C ASP A 57 11.38 -3.00 12.95
N TYR A 58 10.31 -3.57 13.50
CA TYR A 58 10.34 -4.83 14.26
C TYR A 58 10.25 -6.08 13.38
N GLY A 59 10.18 -5.94 12.05
CA GLY A 59 10.00 -7.05 11.11
C GLY A 59 8.57 -7.60 11.03
N GLY A 60 7.60 -6.92 11.64
CA GLY A 60 6.17 -7.24 11.55
C GLY A 60 5.57 -6.83 10.20
N HIS A 61 4.41 -7.42 9.89
CA HIS A 61 3.66 -7.20 8.65
C HIS A 61 2.27 -6.57 8.88
N PRO A 62 2.19 -5.37 9.45
CA PRO A 62 0.92 -4.67 9.63
C PRO A 62 0.24 -4.33 8.31
N GLU A 63 -1.09 -4.24 8.35
CA GLU A 63 -1.93 -3.78 7.25
C GLU A 63 -2.47 -2.37 7.53
N LEU A 64 -2.55 -1.56 6.48
CA LEU A 64 -3.25 -0.27 6.48
C LEU A 64 -4.33 -0.30 5.40
N LYS A 65 -5.57 0.01 5.77
CA LYS A 65 -6.69 0.16 4.85
C LYS A 65 -6.61 1.51 4.15
N TYR A 66 -6.81 1.51 2.83
CA TYR A 66 -6.81 2.68 1.96
C TYR A 66 -8.13 2.78 1.20
N ARG A 67 -8.50 4.02 0.86
CA ARG A 67 -9.61 4.34 -0.04
C ARG A 67 -9.18 5.38 -1.09
N CYS A 68 -9.67 5.21 -2.31
CA CYS A 68 -9.37 6.08 -3.44
C CYS A 68 -10.50 7.08 -3.73
N GLU A 69 -10.13 8.35 -3.76
CA GLU A 69 -10.94 9.49 -4.19
C GLU A 69 -10.40 9.97 -5.55
N GLY A 70 -11.11 9.62 -6.62
CA GLY A 70 -10.59 9.77 -7.98
C GLY A 70 -9.34 8.93 -8.19
N ASN A 71 -8.25 9.58 -8.61
CA ASN A 71 -6.96 8.93 -8.89
C ASN A 71 -6.01 8.89 -7.68
N THR A 72 -6.46 9.38 -6.51
CA THR A 72 -5.62 9.47 -5.30
C THR A 72 -6.15 8.54 -4.23
N CYS A 73 -5.30 7.65 -3.72
CA CYS A 73 -5.65 6.74 -2.63
C CYS A 73 -4.95 7.18 -1.34
N LYS A 74 -5.70 7.24 -0.23
CA LYS A 74 -5.18 7.62 1.10
C LYS A 74 -5.53 6.57 2.13
N ALA A 75 -4.68 6.44 3.14
CA ALA A 75 -4.97 5.60 4.30
C ALA A 75 -6.23 6.13 5.00
N LEU A 76 -7.09 5.21 5.43
CA LEU A 76 -8.26 5.53 6.24
C LEU A 76 -7.83 6.12 7.60
N PRO A 77 -8.68 6.95 8.24
CA PRO A 77 -8.42 7.44 9.59
C PRO A 77 -8.31 6.28 10.60
N PRO A 78 -7.65 6.49 11.75
CA PRO A 78 -7.42 5.42 12.75
C PRO A 78 -8.67 4.68 13.19
N SER A 79 -9.81 5.38 13.31
CA SER A 79 -11.10 4.80 13.70
C SER A 79 -11.66 3.79 12.68
N GLN A 80 -11.12 3.77 11.45
CA GLN A 80 -11.56 2.92 10.35
C GLN A 80 -10.49 1.91 9.92
N GLN A 81 -9.40 1.78 10.68
CA GLN A 81 -8.36 0.77 10.43
C GLN A 81 -8.72 -0.61 11.02
N GLY A 82 -9.59 -0.65 12.03
CA GLY A 82 -10.18 -1.87 12.61
C GLY A 82 -11.10 -2.59 11.63
#